data_AF-A0A257Y3N3-F1
#
_entry.id   AF-A0A257Y3N3-F1
#
_cell.length_a   1.000
_cell.length_b   1.000
_cell.length_c   1.000
_cell.angle_alpha   90.00
_cell.angle_beta   90.00
_cell.angle_gamma   90.00
#
_symmetry.space_group_name_H-M   'P 1'
#
loop_
_entity.id
_entity.type
_entity.pdbx_description
1 polymer ?
#
loop_
_entity_poly.entity_id
_entity_poly.type
_entity_poly.pdbx_seq_one_letter_code
_entity_poly.pdbx_strand_id
1 'polypeptide(L)'
;AATAATSSGTSSTTDKAVTAVATAANVAGGATVTVDTAAGSLKGFMDTKYVIGGTATTGTQAIKDFDVSALGNTDADLAKIQAYVKIVDATMQQLQNGATTLGTTSTRLTSQQTFAQSLIDLNTSSIGSLVDANMEEESTKLKALQTQQQLAVQSLSIANNSTQNVMTLFR
;
A
#
# COMPACT_ATOMS: atom_id res chain seq x y z
N ALA A 1 23.83 -11.88 16.08
CA ALA A 1 22.95 -12.74 15.26
C ALA A 1 21.56 -12.12 15.26
N ALA A 2 21.26 -11.30 14.24
CA ALA A 2 19.95 -10.71 14.06
C ALA A 2 19.19 -11.57 13.05
N THR A 3 18.20 -12.29 13.52
CA THR A 3 17.32 -13.14 12.73
C THR A 3 16.41 -12.23 11.90
N ALA A 4 16.70 -12.11 10.60
CA ALA A 4 15.79 -11.49 9.66
C ALA A 4 14.51 -12.33 9.60
N ALA A 5 13.43 -11.78 10.15
CA ALA A 5 12.08 -12.27 9.91
C ALA A 5 11.79 -12.18 8.41
N THR A 6 11.99 -13.29 7.70
CA THR A 6 11.43 -13.47 6.37
C THR A 6 9.93 -13.52 6.55
N SER A 7 9.28 -12.40 6.18
CA SER A 7 7.83 -12.30 6.10
C SER A 7 7.31 -13.45 5.25
N SER A 8 6.78 -14.48 5.92
CA SER A 8 5.98 -15.53 5.32
C SER A 8 4.67 -14.89 4.85
N GLY A 9 4.74 -14.22 3.70
CA GLY A 9 3.58 -13.79 2.96
C GLY A 9 2.88 -15.03 2.43
N THR A 10 1.93 -15.57 3.19
CA THR A 10 0.94 -16.53 2.68
C THR A 10 0.07 -15.81 1.66
N SER A 11 0.53 -15.71 0.41
CA SER A 11 -0.33 -15.32 -0.70
C SER A 11 -1.14 -16.54 -1.14
N SER A 12 -2.17 -16.86 -0.34
CA SER A 12 -3.15 -17.91 -0.63
C SER A 12 -4.01 -17.62 -1.87
N THR A 13 -3.83 -16.46 -2.52
CA THR A 13 -4.49 -16.10 -3.79
C THR A 13 -3.60 -16.38 -5.00
N THR A 14 -2.27 -16.20 -4.90
CA THR A 14 -1.32 -16.61 -5.93
C THR A 14 -1.27 -18.14 -6.02
N ASP A 15 -1.34 -18.82 -4.87
CA ASP A 15 -1.42 -20.28 -4.78
C ASP A 15 -2.72 -20.85 -5.38
N LYS A 16 -3.81 -20.08 -5.35
CA LYS A 16 -5.09 -20.45 -5.99
C LYS A 16 -5.07 -20.30 -7.51
N ALA A 17 -4.33 -19.34 -8.08
CA ALA A 17 -4.15 -19.24 -9.53
C ALA A 17 -3.21 -20.34 -10.07
N VAL A 18 -2.21 -20.74 -9.28
CA VAL A 18 -1.34 -21.89 -9.52
C VAL A 18 -2.13 -23.20 -9.49
N THR A 19 -3.09 -23.32 -8.55
CA THR A 19 -3.97 -24.49 -8.43
C THR A 19 -5.09 -24.52 -9.48
N ALA A 20 -5.62 -23.37 -9.93
CA ALA A 20 -6.69 -23.30 -10.92
C ALA A 20 -6.27 -23.81 -12.31
N VAL A 21 -5.00 -23.61 -12.69
CA VAL A 21 -4.41 -24.18 -13.91
C VAL A 21 -4.26 -25.71 -13.80
N ALA A 22 -3.95 -26.22 -12.61
CA ALA A 22 -3.77 -27.66 -12.38
C ALA A 22 -5.07 -28.47 -12.55
N THR A 23 -6.24 -27.84 -12.41
CA THR A 23 -7.55 -28.51 -12.59
C THR A 23 -8.09 -28.52 -14.02
N ALA A 24 -7.46 -27.84 -14.99
CA ALA A 24 -8.05 -27.61 -16.31
C ALA A 24 -7.24 -28.13 -17.52
N ALA A 25 -6.28 -29.02 -17.33
CA ALA A 25 -5.40 -29.44 -18.44
C ALA A 25 -5.35 -30.96 -18.65
N ASN A 26 -6.50 -31.58 -18.95
CA ASN A 26 -6.47 -32.76 -19.83
C ASN A 26 -6.04 -32.25 -21.22
N VAL A 27 -4.86 -32.66 -21.69
CA VAL A 27 -4.40 -32.45 -23.07
C VAL A 27 -4.90 -33.62 -23.91
N ALA A 28 -5.31 -33.36 -25.16
CA ALA A 28 -5.63 -34.43 -26.10
C ALA A 28 -4.44 -35.41 -26.17
N GLY A 29 -4.70 -36.70 -25.91
CA GLY A 29 -3.66 -37.73 -25.77
C GLY A 29 -3.36 -38.18 -24.33
N GLY A 30 -4.11 -37.71 -23.33
CA GLY A 30 -4.04 -38.22 -21.95
C GLY A 30 -2.91 -37.62 -21.11
N ALA A 31 -2.28 -36.54 -21.57
CA ALA A 31 -1.31 -35.81 -20.77
C ALA A 31 -2.00 -34.87 -19.77
N THR A 32 -1.59 -34.95 -18.51
CA THR A 32 -2.06 -34.12 -17.39
C THR A 32 -0.95 -33.16 -17.00
N VAL A 33 -1.25 -31.87 -16.83
CA VAL A 33 -0.28 -30.87 -16.40
C VAL A 33 -0.71 -30.35 -15.05
N THR A 34 0.13 -30.56 -14.03
CA THR A 34 -0.11 -30.08 -12.66
C THR A 34 1.12 -29.33 -12.16
N VAL A 35 0.95 -28.41 -11.22
CA VAL A 35 2.10 -27.69 -10.63
C VAL A 35 2.66 -28.53 -9.48
N ASP A 36 3.98 -28.67 -9.43
CA ASP A 36 4.66 -29.32 -8.31
C ASP A 36 4.64 -28.39 -7.09
N THR A 37 3.68 -28.62 -6.19
CA THR A 37 3.50 -27.88 -4.94
C THR A 37 4.50 -28.30 -3.86
N ALA A 38 5.34 -29.32 -4.09
CA ALA A 38 6.33 -29.79 -3.11
C ALA A 38 7.60 -28.91 -3.08
N ALA A 39 7.82 -28.05 -4.08
CA ALA A 39 8.95 -27.14 -4.12
C ALA A 39 8.67 -25.89 -3.25
N GLY A 40 8.81 -26.03 -1.92
CA GLY A 40 8.61 -25.01 -0.89
C GLY A 40 9.57 -23.81 -0.94
N SER A 41 9.62 -23.06 -2.04
CA SER A 41 10.32 -21.77 -2.12
C SER A 41 9.62 -20.86 -3.12
N LEU A 42 9.70 -19.55 -2.89
CA LEU A 42 9.25 -18.53 -3.84
C LEU A 42 10.08 -18.67 -5.13
N LYS A 43 9.61 -19.52 -6.04
CA LYS A 43 10.20 -19.72 -7.36
C LYS A 43 9.54 -18.72 -8.30
N GLY A 44 10.34 -17.98 -9.06
CA GLY A 44 9.82 -17.10 -10.11
C GLY A 44 9.09 -17.92 -11.19
N PHE A 45 8.28 -17.26 -12.02
CA PHE A 45 7.45 -17.94 -13.03
C PHE A 45 8.22 -18.93 -13.92
N MET A 46 9.51 -18.69 -14.17
CA MET A 46 10.38 -19.54 -15.00
C MET A 46 10.98 -20.75 -14.27
N ASP A 47 10.98 -20.74 -12.93
CA ASP A 47 11.56 -21.77 -12.06
C ASP A 47 10.47 -22.61 -11.35
N THR A 48 9.20 -22.25 -11.56
CA THR A 48 8.04 -23.07 -11.21
C THR A 48 8.11 -24.39 -11.96
N LYS A 49 8.03 -25.49 -11.20
CA LYS A 49 8.08 -26.85 -11.72
C LYS A 49 6.67 -27.33 -12.05
N TYR A 50 6.53 -27.92 -13.22
CA TYR A 50 5.29 -28.51 -13.71
C TYR A 50 5.49 -30.01 -13.85
N VAL A 51 4.60 -30.79 -13.25
CA VAL A 51 4.49 -32.22 -13.44
C VAL A 51 3.65 -32.44 -14.68
N ILE A 52 4.27 -33.03 -15.71
CA ILE A 52 3.59 -33.53 -16.89
C ILE A 52 3.41 -35.03 -16.66
N GLY A 53 2.18 -35.47 -16.47
CA GLY A 53 1.79 -36.88 -16.35
C GLY A 53 1.14 -37.38 -17.64
N GLY A 54 1.13 -38.70 -17.87
CA GLY A 54 0.49 -39.34 -19.03
C GLY A 54 1.46 -40.15 -19.89
N THR A 55 0.95 -40.72 -20.99
CA THR A 55 1.66 -41.63 -21.92
C THR A 55 2.91 -40.99 -22.56
N ALA A 56 2.97 -39.65 -22.55
CA ALA A 56 4.02 -38.77 -23.05
C ALA A 56 5.43 -38.98 -22.45
N THR A 57 5.49 -38.68 -21.16
CA THR A 57 6.65 -38.74 -20.26
C THR A 57 6.12 -38.35 -18.90
N THR A 58 6.49 -39.05 -17.83
CA THR A 58 6.28 -38.58 -16.46
C THR A 58 7.52 -37.81 -16.03
N GLY A 59 7.41 -36.49 -15.88
CA GLY A 59 8.56 -35.64 -15.57
C GLY A 59 8.16 -34.33 -14.93
N THR A 60 9.01 -33.84 -14.03
CA THR A 60 8.86 -32.55 -13.36
C THR A 60 9.85 -31.57 -13.95
N GLN A 61 9.38 -30.66 -14.80
CA GLN A 61 10.23 -29.73 -15.55
C GLN A 61 9.83 -28.28 -15.24
N ALA A 62 10.82 -27.39 -15.16
CA ALA A 62 10.56 -25.94 -15.15
C ALA A 62 10.63 -25.39 -16.59
N ILE A 63 10.03 -24.22 -16.82
CA ILE A 63 9.99 -23.59 -18.15
C ILE A 63 11.41 -23.31 -18.68
N LYS A 64 12.33 -22.93 -17.79
CA LYS A 64 13.76 -22.72 -18.12
C LYS A 64 14.46 -23.99 -18.63
N ASP A 65 13.92 -25.17 -18.33
CA ASP A 65 14.49 -26.47 -18.67
C ASP A 65 13.69 -27.14 -19.83
N PHE A 66 12.81 -26.39 -20.50
CA PHE A 66 12.11 -26.89 -21.69
C PHE A 66 13.10 -27.03 -22.85
N ASP A 67 13.30 -28.27 -23.26
CA ASP A 67 14.06 -28.62 -24.45
C ASP A 67 13.15 -29.32 -25.47
N VAL A 68 13.11 -28.78 -26.68
CA VAL A 68 12.36 -29.32 -27.83
C VAL A 68 13.27 -29.91 -28.90
N SER A 69 14.61 -29.81 -28.74
CA SER A 69 15.58 -30.22 -29.76
C SER A 69 15.67 -31.73 -29.96
N ALA A 70 15.32 -32.50 -28.93
CA ALA A 70 15.32 -33.97 -28.95
C ALA A 70 13.96 -34.58 -29.36
N LEU A 71 12.96 -33.77 -29.70
CA LEU A 71 11.64 -34.26 -30.09
C LEU A 71 11.64 -34.68 -31.58
N GLY A 72 10.99 -35.82 -31.86
CA GLY A 72 10.77 -36.32 -33.21
C GLY A 72 9.37 -35.98 -33.72
N ASN A 73 8.80 -36.90 -34.51
CA ASN A 73 7.45 -36.80 -35.09
C ASN A 73 6.55 -37.94 -34.60
N THR A 74 6.50 -38.17 -33.29
CA THR A 74 5.63 -39.18 -32.68
C THR A 74 4.43 -38.52 -31.99
N ASP A 75 3.32 -39.26 -31.82
CA ASP A 75 2.16 -38.78 -31.06
C ASP A 75 2.53 -38.41 -29.61
N ALA A 76 3.57 -39.08 -29.08
CA ALA A 76 4.15 -38.76 -27.79
C ALA A 76 4.79 -37.36 -27.77
N ASP A 77 5.57 -37.03 -28.79
CA ASP A 77 6.22 -35.71 -28.91
C ASP A 77 5.18 -34.59 -29.11
N LEU A 78 4.14 -34.85 -29.89
CA LEU A 78 3.03 -33.92 -30.07
C LEU A 78 2.28 -33.64 -28.76
N ALA A 79 2.09 -34.66 -27.91
CA ALA A 79 1.49 -34.48 -26.59
C ALA A 79 2.39 -33.65 -25.65
N LYS A 80 3.72 -33.81 -25.72
CA LYS A 80 4.69 -33.01 -24.93
C LYS A 80 4.67 -31.54 -25.33
N ILE A 81 4.67 -31.23 -26.63
CA ILE A 81 4.62 -29.85 -27.14
C ILE A 81 3.34 -29.17 -26.67
N GLN A 82 2.19 -29.86 -26.78
CA GLN A 82 0.92 -29.31 -26.30
C GLN A 82 0.93 -29.05 -24.78
N ALA A 83 1.58 -29.91 -24.00
CA ALA A 83 1.75 -29.69 -22.57
C ALA A 83 2.63 -28.45 -22.28
N TYR A 84 3.76 -28.29 -22.97
CA TYR A 84 4.62 -27.10 -22.83
C TYR A 84 3.89 -25.81 -23.21
N VAL A 85 3.11 -25.81 -24.29
CA VAL A 85 2.31 -24.64 -24.70
C VAL A 85 1.31 -24.25 -23.60
N LYS A 86 0.59 -25.22 -23.01
CA LYS A 86 -0.33 -24.93 -21.90
C LYS A 86 0.38 -24.37 -20.67
N ILE A 87 1.58 -24.87 -20.36
CA ILE A 87 2.37 -24.36 -19.24
C ILE A 87 2.79 -22.90 -19.48
N VAL A 88 3.25 -22.58 -20.69
CA VAL A 88 3.63 -21.21 -21.05
C VAL A 88 2.41 -20.28 -20.98
N ASP A 89 1.27 -20.68 -21.54
CA ASP A 89 0.04 -19.88 -21.49
C ASP A 89 -0.42 -19.62 -20.05
N ALA A 90 -0.39 -20.64 -19.20
CA ALA A 90 -0.68 -20.50 -17.78
C ALA A 90 0.25 -19.49 -17.09
N THR A 91 1.56 -19.54 -17.36
CA THR A 91 2.49 -18.55 -16.80
C THR A 91 2.29 -17.15 -17.34
N MET A 92 1.89 -16.99 -18.60
CA MET A 92 1.54 -15.68 -19.15
C MET A 92 0.33 -15.09 -18.44
N GLN A 93 -0.71 -15.89 -18.17
CA GLN A 93 -1.87 -15.44 -17.40
C GLN A 93 -1.49 -15.04 -15.96
N GLN A 94 -0.58 -15.78 -15.32
CA GLN A 94 -0.07 -15.40 -14.00
C GLN A 94 0.76 -14.11 -14.01
N LEU A 95 1.62 -13.93 -15.02
CA LEU A 95 2.39 -12.70 -15.20
C LEU A 95 1.47 -11.50 -15.40
N GLN A 96 0.42 -11.65 -16.22
CA GLN A 96 -0.60 -10.62 -16.43
C GLN A 96 -1.31 -10.27 -15.11
N ASN A 97 -1.76 -11.25 -14.33
CA ASN A 97 -2.38 -11.02 -13.04
C ASN A 97 -1.44 -10.32 -12.03
N GLY A 98 -0.16 -10.71 -12.03
CA GLY A 98 0.88 -10.04 -11.24
C GLY A 98 1.07 -8.57 -11.66
N ALA A 99 1.15 -8.31 -12.97
CA ALA A 99 1.26 -6.97 -13.52
C ALA A 99 0.02 -6.11 -13.21
N THR A 100 -1.19 -6.66 -13.31
CA THR A 100 -2.43 -5.97 -12.93
C THR A 100 -2.43 -5.62 -11.44
N THR A 101 -2.02 -6.55 -10.58
CA THR A 101 -1.95 -6.32 -9.12
C THR A 101 -0.91 -5.25 -8.78
N LEU A 102 0.23 -5.25 -9.46
CA LEU A 102 1.24 -4.20 -9.30
C LEU A 102 0.71 -2.85 -9.78
N GLY A 103 0.01 -2.82 -10.92
CA GLY A 103 -0.64 -1.63 -11.45
C GLY A 103 -1.66 -1.03 -10.49
N THR A 104 -2.56 -1.85 -9.93
CA THR A 104 -3.57 -1.39 -8.95
C THR A 104 -2.94 -0.95 -7.63
N THR A 105 -1.85 -1.59 -7.22
CA THR A 105 -1.09 -1.16 -6.04
C THR A 105 -0.40 0.17 -6.28
N SER A 106 0.19 0.37 -7.46
CA SER A 106 0.82 1.62 -7.85
C SER A 106 -0.19 2.77 -7.87
N THR A 107 -1.37 2.58 -8.48
CA THR A 107 -2.41 3.62 -8.49
C THR A 107 -2.90 3.94 -7.08
N ARG A 108 -3.09 2.93 -6.23
CA ARG A 108 -3.45 3.12 -4.82
C ARG A 108 -2.38 3.92 -4.06
N LEU A 109 -1.10 3.62 -4.27
CA LEU A 109 0.00 4.37 -3.66
C LEU A 109 0.00 5.82 -4.12
N THR A 110 -0.22 6.09 -5.40
CA THR A 110 -0.37 7.47 -5.91
C THR A 110 -1.52 8.20 -5.23
N SER A 111 -2.71 7.58 -5.12
CA SER A 111 -3.84 8.20 -4.42
C SER A 111 -3.57 8.43 -2.93
N GLN A 112 -2.87 7.51 -2.26
CA GLN A 112 -2.46 7.69 -0.87
C GLN A 112 -1.46 8.82 -0.70
N GLN A 113 -0.49 8.96 -1.62
CA GLN A 113 0.46 10.07 -1.63
C GLN A 113 -0.27 11.41 -1.79
N THR A 114 -1.23 11.50 -2.73
CA THR A 114 -2.04 12.72 -2.91
C THR A 114 -2.86 13.03 -1.67
N PHE A 115 -3.51 12.02 -1.07
CA PHE A 115 -4.29 12.21 0.15
C PHE A 115 -3.41 12.70 1.31
N ALA A 116 -2.23 12.11 1.51
CA ALA A 116 -1.28 12.54 2.52
C ALA A 116 -0.80 13.98 2.28
N GLN A 117 -0.52 14.35 1.03
CA GLN A 117 -0.16 15.72 0.69
C GLN A 117 -1.29 16.71 1.00
N SER A 118 -2.52 16.39 0.59
CA SER A 118 -3.68 17.23 0.91
C SER A 118 -3.93 17.36 2.41
N LEU A 119 -3.68 16.31 3.20
CA LEU A 119 -3.74 16.38 4.66
C LEU A 119 -2.66 17.30 5.24
N ILE A 120 -1.44 17.26 4.71
CA ILE A 120 -0.36 18.16 5.14
C ILE A 120 -0.71 19.62 4.82
N ASP A 121 -1.23 19.88 3.63
CA ASP A 121 -1.62 21.22 3.19
C ASP A 121 -2.78 21.76 4.05
N LEU A 122 -3.81 20.94 4.28
CA LEU A 122 -4.93 21.27 5.16
C LEU A 122 -4.48 21.49 6.61
N ASN A 123 -3.59 20.65 7.13
CA ASN A 123 -3.07 20.78 8.48
C ASN A 123 -2.27 22.07 8.64
N THR A 124 -1.42 22.42 7.66
CA THR A 124 -0.65 23.67 7.66
C THR A 124 -1.57 24.89 7.67
N SER A 125 -2.61 24.90 6.84
CA SER A 125 -3.60 25.99 6.83
C SER A 125 -4.43 26.04 8.12
N SER A 126 -4.81 24.88 8.66
CA SER A 126 -5.60 24.79 9.90
C SER A 126 -4.80 25.25 11.11
N ILE A 127 -3.53 24.83 11.24
CA ILE A 127 -2.64 25.30 12.29
C ILE A 127 -2.39 26.80 12.14
N GLY A 128 -2.13 27.29 10.92
CA GLY A 128 -2.00 28.73 10.66
C GLY A 128 -3.22 29.51 11.14
N SER A 129 -4.43 29.06 10.79
CA SER A 129 -5.68 29.70 11.24
C SER A 129 -5.88 29.64 12.75
N LEU A 130 -5.50 28.54 13.42
CA LEU A 130 -5.59 28.43 14.88
C LEU A 130 -4.56 29.30 15.58
N VAL A 131 -3.36 29.47 15.01
CA VAL A 131 -2.30 30.35 15.54
C VAL A 131 -2.69 31.82 15.35
N ASP A 132 -3.19 32.20 14.17
CA ASP A 132 -3.68 33.55 13.91
C ASP A 132 -4.85 33.90 14.84
N ALA A 133 -5.83 33.00 15.00
CA ALA A 133 -6.92 33.19 15.94
C ALA A 133 -6.44 33.34 17.40
N ASN A 134 -5.45 32.55 17.82
CA ASN A 134 -4.88 32.66 19.17
C ASN A 134 -4.12 33.99 19.37
N MET A 135 -3.37 34.44 18.35
CA MET A 135 -2.71 35.76 18.37
C MET A 135 -3.72 36.91 18.44
N GLU A 136 -4.84 36.81 17.71
CA GLU A 136 -5.92 37.81 17.75
C GLU A 136 -6.60 37.86 19.13
N GLU A 137 -6.87 36.69 19.73
CA GLU A 137 -7.46 36.61 21.08
C GLU A 137 -6.53 37.22 22.12
N GLU A 138 -5.24 36.86 22.11
CA GLU A 138 -4.26 37.39 23.06
C GLU A 138 -4.00 38.90 22.83
N SER A 139 -3.98 39.37 21.58
CA SER A 139 -3.88 40.80 21.24
C SER A 139 -5.09 41.59 21.73
N THR A 140 -6.29 41.02 21.58
CA THR A 140 -7.54 41.62 22.07
C THR A 140 -7.56 41.65 23.60
N LYS A 141 -7.12 40.57 24.24
CA LYS A 141 -6.99 40.48 25.69
C LYS A 141 -5.98 41.48 26.24
N LEU A 142 -4.85 41.68 25.57
CA LEU A 142 -3.85 42.67 25.92
C LEU A 142 -4.40 44.11 25.80
N LYS A 143 -5.13 44.42 24.73
CA LYS A 143 -5.83 45.72 24.57
C LYS A 143 -6.91 45.94 25.62
N ALA A 144 -7.68 44.90 25.95
CA ALA A 144 -8.68 44.95 27.02
C ALA A 144 -8.02 45.22 28.38
N LEU A 145 -6.90 44.54 28.67
CA LEU A 145 -6.12 44.74 29.90
C LEU A 145 -5.56 46.17 29.98
N GLN A 146 -5.04 46.71 28.88
CA GLN A 146 -4.56 48.10 28.80
C GLN A 146 -5.69 49.10 29.06
N THR A 147 -6.87 48.87 28.48
CA THR A 147 -8.05 49.73 28.70
C THR A 147 -8.50 49.64 30.16
N GLN A 148 -8.50 48.45 30.74
CA GLN A 148 -8.80 48.23 32.16
C GLN A 148 -7.79 48.97 33.06
N GLN A 149 -6.50 48.98 32.72
CA GLN A 149 -5.49 49.75 33.45
C GLN A 149 -5.68 51.26 33.30
N GLN A 150 -5.99 51.75 32.10
CA GLN A 150 -6.29 53.17 31.88
C GLN A 150 -7.52 53.62 32.68
N LEU A 151 -8.57 52.78 32.71
CA LEU A 151 -9.75 53.01 33.54
C LEU A 151 -9.38 52.96 35.04
N ALA A 152 -8.56 52.01 35.47
CA ALA A 152 -8.12 51.92 36.86
C ALA A 152 -7.33 53.15 37.32
N VAL A 153 -6.41 53.67 36.48
CA VAL A 153 -5.68 54.92 36.75
C VAL A 153 -6.63 56.12 36.78
N GLN A 154 -7.57 56.20 35.84
CA GLN A 154 -8.59 57.26 35.81
C GLN A 154 -9.48 57.20 37.06
N SER A 155 -9.93 56.01 37.47
CA SER A 155 -10.70 55.80 38.70
C SER A 155 -9.91 56.19 39.95
N LEU A 156 -8.61 55.88 40.01
CA LEU A 156 -7.74 56.27 41.12
C LEU A 156 -7.54 57.80 41.17
N SER A 157 -7.34 58.43 40.02
CA SER A 157 -7.25 59.90 39.87
C SER A 157 -8.54 60.60 40.33
N ILE A 158 -9.70 60.06 39.95
CA ILE A 158 -11.01 60.58 40.36
C ILE A 158 -11.21 60.38 41.86
N ALA A 159 -10.87 59.23 42.43
CA ALA A 159 -10.97 58.98 43.86
C ALA A 159 -10.08 59.95 44.68
N ASN A 160 -8.86 60.21 44.21
CA ASN A 160 -7.93 61.11 44.89
C ASN A 160 -8.37 62.58 44.79
N ASN A 161 -8.81 63.03 43.61
CA ASN A 161 -9.38 64.38 43.43
C ASN A 161 -10.70 64.57 44.21
N SER A 162 -11.58 63.56 44.23
CA SER A 162 -12.84 63.61 44.99
C SER A 162 -12.57 63.76 46.49
N THR A 163 -11.61 63.02 47.03
CA THR A 163 -11.22 63.13 48.46
C THR A 163 -10.63 64.50 48.78
N GLN A 164 -9.85 65.09 47.86
CA GLN A 164 -9.32 66.45 48.01
C GLN A 164 -10.44 67.51 47.98
N ASN A 165 -11.41 67.41 47.07
CA ASN A 165 -12.57 68.31 47.01
C ASN A 165 -13.45 68.25 48.27
N VAL A 166 -13.60 67.06 48.88
CA VAL A 166 -14.31 66.91 50.15
C VAL A 166 -13.57 67.65 51.27
N MET A 167 -12.24 67.55 51.33
CA MET A 167 -11.44 68.31 52.31
C MET A 167 -11.55 69.83 52.14
N THR A 168 -11.73 70.34 50.91
CA THR A 168 -11.95 71.78 50.68
C THR A 168 -13.30 72.27 51.18
N LEU A 169 -14.32 71.41 51.25
CA LEU A 169 -15.66 71.75 51.75
C LEU A 169 -15.76 71.75 53.29
N PHE A 170 -14.77 71.18 53.97
CA PHE A 170 -14.66 71.19 55.44
C PHE A 170 -13.64 72.20 55.96
N ARG A 171 -13.22 73.16 55.12
CA ARG A 171 -12.36 74.30 55.48
C ARG A 171 -13.11 75.61 55.47
#